data_AF-A0A9P8M2J2-F1
#
_entry.id   AF-A0A9P8M2J2-F1
#
_cell.length_a   1.000
_cell.length_b   1.000
_cell.length_c   1.000
_cell.angle_alpha   90.00
_cell.angle_beta   90.00
_cell.angle_gamma   90.00
#
_symmetry.space_group_name_H-M   'P 1'
#
loop_
_entity.id
_entity.type
_entity.pdbx_description
1 polymer ?
#
loop_
_entity_poly.entity_id
_entity_poly.type
_entity_poly.pdbx_seq_one_letter_code
_entity_poly.pdbx_strand_id
1 'polypeptide(L)'
;MPAARDIQRALARIRAVMPAQKQSAMANRNIKLGLERISRVVPEEQKWIGVHVGGTNGKGSICALLAGMFKLSGISHGTYISPALPERHNAITINGLYINKRMYDMELQHVEEAYKRVSSGWTFAAGEDPGDLTPFELETAAAFRVFNKMNVQYGIVEVGMGGATDATNAMKDKAVTVISKIDLDHQEYLGNTIEEIAKVKAGIMRPGVPCIVDHTNPSSVMDVLRDHARTVGTQVSLSSKALPFIESLDRDRFKLQDYEQQNLLCATLAFRNLFPHLHIDVNKLLALKPQLPGRMEQVSVAGLTDGTRQKPVLVDGAHNMLGVEALAKYVDGSLRKTSEPVTWVIGLSSSKSKPFSKIIETLIRPEDNLAFVEYAQGPNDPPPAPADLGRGVATQIIQDESLIYDGEPDIGNGVQWACSKAGDGPVVVTGSLYMIREFYKMEGVEPSRKIKTRRPGRSQLWRYIQLSKERPLTSEEAREFKQARRHWYLSPMNSSVFRDVRNGGNPVSPPTPESIRKHQRDAAHHKSQADGYRSAIRSARKDMDSNADGDEELSKILESLEQRRDEHLRAYNSAMFKVRGHAVDPEKKYMSFEDIFKQPDKRRSRVAALLRKRT
;
A
#
# COMPACT_ATOMS: atom_id res chain seq x y z
N MET A 1 -6.10 27.36 -6.50
CA MET A 1 -4.74 26.80 -6.67
C MET A 1 -3.76 27.92 -6.39
N PRO A 2 -2.89 27.86 -5.37
CA PRO A 2 -1.60 28.53 -5.50
C PRO A 2 -0.92 27.87 -6.70
N ALA A 3 -0.38 28.64 -7.64
CA ALA A 3 0.27 28.03 -8.80
C ALA A 3 1.45 27.18 -8.29
N ALA A 4 1.81 26.09 -8.98
CA ALA A 4 3.02 25.33 -8.67
C ALA A 4 4.27 26.24 -8.54
N ARG A 5 4.24 27.39 -9.23
CA ARG A 5 5.22 28.48 -9.15
C ARG A 5 5.30 29.18 -7.77
N ASP A 6 4.19 29.32 -7.05
CA ASP A 6 4.15 29.98 -5.74
C ASP A 6 4.74 29.09 -4.65
N ILE A 7 4.49 27.78 -4.74
CA ILE A 7 5.11 26.76 -3.88
C ILE A 7 6.61 26.65 -4.18
N GLN A 8 7.01 26.69 -5.46
CA GLN A 8 8.41 26.73 -5.87
C GLN A 8 9.15 27.97 -5.37
N ARG A 9 8.53 29.15 -5.41
CA ARG A 9 9.13 30.39 -4.87
C ARG A 9 9.29 30.34 -3.35
N ALA A 10 8.32 29.77 -2.65
CA ALA A 10 8.43 29.57 -1.20
C ALA A 10 9.57 28.59 -0.85
N LEU A 11 9.68 27.47 -1.58
CA LEU A 11 10.74 26.48 -1.37
C LEU A 11 12.14 27.00 -1.74
N ALA A 12 12.26 27.77 -2.82
CA ALA A 12 13.51 28.40 -3.22
C ALA A 12 13.99 29.42 -2.17
N ARG A 13 13.07 30.22 -1.60
CA ARG A 13 13.38 31.14 -0.50
C ARG A 13 13.81 30.42 0.77
N ILE A 14 13.17 29.29 1.11
CA ILE A 14 13.54 28.50 2.28
C ILE A 14 14.93 27.87 2.07
N ARG A 15 15.24 27.31 0.88
CA ARG A 15 16.55 26.74 0.57
C ARG A 15 17.68 27.78 0.56
N ALA A 16 17.41 28.99 0.08
CA ALA A 16 18.39 30.07 -0.03
C ALA A 16 18.83 30.65 1.32
N VAL A 17 18.00 30.52 2.36
CA VAL A 17 18.28 31.06 3.71
C VAL A 17 18.81 29.97 4.66
N MET A 18 18.91 28.71 4.20
CA MET A 18 19.42 27.61 5.02
C MET A 18 20.96 27.54 5.01
N PRO A 19 21.61 27.35 6.17
CA PRO A 19 23.06 27.18 6.25
C PRO A 19 23.55 26.00 5.42
N ALA A 20 24.71 26.12 4.77
CA ALA A 20 25.31 25.07 3.94
C ALA A 20 25.48 23.71 4.67
N GLN A 21 25.66 23.74 5.99
CA GLN A 21 25.69 22.54 6.85
C GLN A 21 24.34 21.79 6.94
N LYS A 22 23.19 22.46 6.78
CA LYS A 22 21.88 21.81 6.66
C LYS A 22 21.68 21.19 5.28
N GLN A 23 22.23 21.80 4.23
CA GLN A 23 22.19 21.23 2.88
C GLN A 23 23.05 19.95 2.76
N SER A 24 24.20 19.89 3.43
CA SER A 24 25.03 18.67 3.47
C SER A 24 24.41 17.56 4.35
N ALA A 25 23.74 17.90 5.45
CA ALA A 25 22.97 16.92 6.24
C ALA A 25 21.76 16.36 5.48
N MET A 26 21.14 17.17 4.60
CA MET A 26 20.13 16.73 3.64
C MET A 26 20.69 15.89 2.49
N ALA A 27 22.00 15.93 2.22
CA ALA A 27 22.66 15.09 1.22
C ALA A 27 23.08 13.72 1.81
N ASN A 28 23.45 13.68 3.10
CA ASN A 28 23.82 12.44 3.80
C ASN A 28 22.62 11.52 4.12
N ARG A 29 21.38 12.05 4.07
CA ARG A 29 20.15 11.26 4.11
C ARG A 29 19.47 11.44 2.76
N ASN A 30 19.15 10.37 2.03
CA ASN A 30 18.54 10.46 0.69
C ASN A 30 17.05 10.86 0.75
N ILE A 31 16.71 11.89 1.54
CA ILE A 31 15.37 12.44 1.77
C ILE A 31 15.27 13.77 1.03
N LYS A 32 14.54 13.77 -0.07
CA LYS A 32 14.30 14.95 -0.90
C LYS A 32 12.80 15.15 -1.06
N LEU A 33 12.26 16.16 -0.37
CA LEU A 33 10.85 16.54 -0.49
C LEU A 33 10.56 17.18 -1.86
N GLY A 34 9.40 16.84 -2.43
CA GLY A 34 8.97 17.27 -3.76
C GLY A 34 8.08 16.22 -4.42
N LEU A 35 7.23 16.63 -5.35
CA LEU A 35 6.34 15.71 -6.06
C LEU A 35 6.78 15.48 -7.51
N GLU A 36 7.69 16.30 -8.02
CA GLU A 36 8.03 16.38 -9.44
C GLU A 36 8.64 15.09 -9.98
N ARG A 37 9.52 14.42 -9.21
CA ARG A 37 10.12 13.13 -9.60
C ARG A 37 9.08 12.02 -9.59
N ILE A 38 8.44 11.79 -8.44
CA ILE A 38 7.47 10.70 -8.29
C ILE A 38 6.26 10.84 -9.22
N SER A 39 5.80 12.06 -9.48
CA SER A 39 4.64 12.31 -10.37
C SER A 39 4.86 11.83 -11.80
N ARG A 40 6.11 11.60 -12.22
CA ARG A 40 6.45 11.07 -13.55
C ARG A 40 6.38 9.55 -13.65
N VAL A 41 6.39 8.85 -12.52
CA VAL A 41 6.47 7.38 -12.46
C VAL A 41 5.26 6.74 -11.81
N VAL A 42 4.47 7.50 -11.04
CA VAL A 42 3.17 7.03 -10.59
C VAL A 42 2.25 6.79 -11.79
N PRO A 43 1.38 5.78 -11.75
CA PRO A 43 0.46 5.51 -12.86
C PRO A 43 -0.34 6.74 -13.29
N GLU A 44 -0.48 6.94 -14.60
CA GLU A 44 -1.32 8.02 -15.14
C GLU A 44 -2.78 7.85 -14.69
N GLU A 45 -3.31 6.64 -14.80
CA GLU A 45 -4.64 6.27 -14.32
C GLU A 45 -4.55 5.65 -12.91
N GLN A 46 -5.24 6.24 -11.94
CA GLN A 46 -5.46 5.63 -10.62
C GLN A 46 -6.80 4.88 -10.62
N LYS A 47 -6.79 3.55 -10.50
CA LYS A 47 -8.02 2.72 -10.60
C LYS A 47 -8.78 2.57 -9.26
N TRP A 48 -8.13 2.99 -8.18
CA TRP A 48 -8.56 2.89 -6.80
C TRP A 48 -8.75 4.28 -6.17
N ILE A 49 -9.48 4.36 -5.06
CA ILE A 49 -9.77 5.60 -4.35
C ILE A 49 -8.98 5.65 -3.04
N GLY A 50 -8.30 6.77 -2.77
CA GLY A 50 -7.42 6.91 -1.63
C GLY A 50 -8.10 7.29 -0.31
N VAL A 51 -7.63 6.67 0.78
CA VAL A 51 -7.77 7.14 2.16
C VAL A 51 -6.38 7.51 2.66
N HIS A 52 -6.13 8.78 2.92
CA HIS A 52 -4.78 9.28 3.14
C HIS A 52 -4.57 9.77 4.57
N VAL A 53 -3.65 9.13 5.29
CA VAL A 53 -3.52 9.28 6.75
C VAL A 53 -2.18 9.92 7.11
N GLY A 54 -2.23 11.17 7.59
CA GLY A 54 -1.10 11.94 8.10
C GLY A 54 -1.17 12.19 9.61
N GLY A 55 -0.17 12.89 10.14
CA GLY A 55 0.00 13.18 11.57
C GLY A 55 1.40 12.84 12.08
N THR A 56 1.65 13.06 13.36
CA THR A 56 2.92 12.69 14.02
C THR A 56 2.82 11.25 14.50
N ASN A 57 1.91 10.95 15.43
CA ASN A 57 1.72 9.59 15.98
C ASN A 57 0.32 9.05 15.66
N GLY A 58 0.18 7.72 15.58
CA GLY A 58 -1.11 7.05 15.38
C GLY A 58 -1.50 6.76 13.92
N LYS A 59 -0.78 7.31 12.94
CA LYS A 59 -0.99 7.10 11.49
C LYS A 59 -1.16 5.62 11.11
N GLY A 60 -0.12 4.82 11.33
CA GLY A 60 -0.15 3.40 11.03
C GLY A 60 -1.25 2.63 11.78
N SER A 61 -1.52 2.96 13.04
CA SER A 61 -2.61 2.35 13.83
C SER A 61 -3.98 2.64 13.22
N ILE A 62 -4.22 3.89 12.78
CA ILE A 62 -5.44 4.26 12.05
C ILE A 62 -5.55 3.50 10.73
N CYS A 63 -4.45 3.37 9.97
CA CYS A 63 -4.42 2.58 8.75
C CYS A 63 -4.79 1.11 9.01
N ALA A 64 -4.27 0.51 10.09
CA ALA A 64 -4.54 -0.87 10.45
C ALA A 64 -6.00 -1.08 10.91
N LEU A 65 -6.55 -0.14 11.69
CA LEU A 65 -7.96 -0.12 12.07
C LEU A 65 -8.88 -0.01 10.85
N LEU A 66 -8.59 0.92 9.93
CA LEU A 66 -9.31 1.04 8.66
C LEU A 66 -9.23 -0.24 7.83
N ALA A 67 -8.04 -0.85 7.70
CA ALA A 67 -7.89 -2.11 6.99
C ALA A 67 -8.73 -3.24 7.63
N GLY A 68 -8.80 -3.27 8.97
CA GLY A 68 -9.69 -4.17 9.72
C GLY A 68 -11.17 -3.94 9.40
N MET A 69 -11.64 -2.69 9.39
CA MET A 69 -13.01 -2.33 9.06
C MET A 69 -13.36 -2.72 7.61
N PHE A 70 -12.49 -2.40 6.66
CA PHE A 70 -12.68 -2.76 5.25
C PHE A 70 -12.72 -4.28 5.07
N LYS A 71 -11.85 -5.02 5.78
CA LYS A 71 -11.85 -6.48 5.77
C LYS A 71 -13.16 -7.05 6.31
N LEU A 72 -13.67 -6.54 7.44
CA LEU A 72 -14.95 -6.98 8.00
C LEU A 72 -16.13 -6.70 7.07
N SER A 73 -16.08 -5.62 6.30
CA SER A 73 -17.10 -5.28 5.30
C SER A 73 -16.91 -5.95 3.95
N GLY A 74 -15.88 -6.79 3.76
CA GLY A 74 -15.61 -7.44 2.48
C GLY A 74 -15.17 -6.48 1.36
N ILE A 75 -14.68 -5.29 1.70
CA ILE A 75 -14.29 -4.25 0.75
C ILE A 75 -12.85 -4.49 0.31
N SER A 76 -12.63 -4.54 -1.01
CA SER A 76 -11.29 -4.74 -1.56
C SER A 76 -10.40 -3.52 -1.34
N HIS A 77 -9.27 -3.71 -0.68
CA HIS A 77 -8.36 -2.63 -0.32
C HIS A 77 -6.88 -3.05 -0.42
N GLY A 78 -6.03 -2.07 -0.69
CA GLY A 78 -4.61 -2.13 -0.41
C GLY A 78 -4.26 -1.22 0.77
N THR A 79 -3.22 -1.56 1.51
CA THR A 79 -2.67 -0.69 2.56
C THR A 79 -1.18 -0.49 2.33
N TYR A 80 -0.72 0.75 2.43
CA TYR A 80 0.70 1.13 2.39
C TYR A 80 1.06 1.85 3.70
N ILE A 81 2.01 1.29 4.45
CA ILE A 81 2.48 1.79 5.75
C ILE A 81 4.00 1.97 5.75
N SER A 82 4.49 2.87 6.61
CA SER A 82 5.93 3.13 6.76
C SER A 82 6.31 3.51 8.19
N PRO A 83 7.47 3.05 8.71
CA PRO A 83 8.41 2.12 8.09
C PRO A 83 7.85 0.69 8.03
N ALA A 84 8.38 -0.10 7.10
CA ALA A 84 7.98 -1.50 6.93
C ALA A 84 8.58 -2.41 8.01
N LEU A 85 7.78 -3.35 8.54
CA LEU A 85 8.21 -4.35 9.52
C LEU A 85 7.69 -5.75 9.17
N PRO A 86 8.49 -6.82 9.30
CA PRO A 86 9.96 -6.81 9.46
C PRO A 86 10.73 -6.55 8.16
N GLU A 87 10.13 -6.83 7.00
CA GLU A 87 10.77 -6.62 5.71
C GLU A 87 10.12 -5.47 4.93
N ARG A 88 10.88 -4.88 4.00
CA ARG A 88 10.41 -3.75 3.17
C ARG A 88 9.12 -4.04 2.41
N HIS A 89 9.01 -5.24 1.85
CA HIS A 89 7.80 -5.66 1.13
C HIS A 89 6.56 -5.75 2.03
N ASN A 90 6.73 -5.83 3.37
CA ASN A 90 5.63 -5.84 4.34
C ASN A 90 4.96 -4.48 4.52
N ALA A 91 5.53 -3.41 3.96
CA ALA A 91 4.86 -2.11 3.86
C ALA A 91 3.54 -2.19 3.09
N ILE A 92 3.40 -3.15 2.16
CA ILE A 92 2.25 -3.27 1.28
C ILE A 92 1.45 -4.52 1.63
N THR A 93 0.17 -4.32 1.93
CA THR A 93 -0.79 -5.42 2.07
C THR A 93 -1.95 -5.27 1.09
N ILE A 94 -2.53 -6.40 0.69
CA ILE A 94 -3.73 -6.45 -0.15
C ILE A 94 -4.74 -7.34 0.56
N ASN A 95 -5.88 -6.76 0.96
CA ASN A 95 -6.93 -7.42 1.73
C ASN A 95 -6.40 -8.09 3.01
N GLY A 96 -5.47 -7.43 3.71
CA GLY A 96 -4.88 -7.90 4.96
C GLY A 96 -3.85 -9.02 4.83
N LEU A 97 -3.28 -9.21 3.64
CA LEU A 97 -2.18 -10.14 3.37
C LEU A 97 -0.98 -9.39 2.80
N TYR A 98 0.23 -9.70 3.26
CA TYR A 98 1.45 -9.13 2.66
C TYR A 98 1.53 -9.49 1.18
N ILE A 99 2.07 -8.57 0.38
CA ILE A 99 2.38 -8.91 -1.01
C ILE A 99 3.56 -9.88 -1.05
N ASN A 100 3.66 -10.66 -2.12
CA ASN A 100 4.82 -11.53 -2.29
C ASN A 100 6.08 -10.68 -2.55
N LYS A 101 7.19 -11.00 -1.90
CA LYS A 101 8.47 -10.28 -2.01
C LYS A 101 8.92 -10.08 -3.46
N ARG A 102 8.80 -11.07 -4.34
CA ARG A 102 9.18 -10.89 -5.75
C ARG A 102 8.27 -9.96 -6.52
N MET A 103 6.98 -9.93 -6.18
CA MET A 103 6.08 -8.94 -6.79
C MET A 103 6.53 -7.54 -6.42
N TYR A 104 6.93 -7.33 -5.16
CA TYR A 104 7.50 -6.08 -4.69
C TYR A 104 8.78 -5.72 -5.48
N ASP A 105 9.76 -6.62 -5.53
CA ASP A 105 11.03 -6.40 -6.23
C ASP A 105 10.82 -6.09 -7.73
N MET A 106 9.90 -6.80 -8.39
CA MET A 106 9.55 -6.55 -9.79
C MET A 106 8.95 -5.16 -9.99
N GLU A 107 8.06 -4.70 -9.10
CA GLU A 107 7.46 -3.37 -9.26
C GLU A 107 8.44 -2.25 -8.90
N LEU A 108 9.37 -2.47 -7.97
CA LEU A 108 10.49 -1.54 -7.74
C LEU A 108 11.34 -1.39 -9.01
N GLN A 109 11.77 -2.52 -9.60
CA GLN A 109 12.55 -2.51 -10.84
C GLN A 109 11.81 -1.79 -11.97
N HIS A 110 10.52 -2.07 -12.16
CA HIS A 110 9.73 -1.38 -13.20
C HIS A 110 9.64 0.12 -12.98
N VAL A 111 9.53 0.59 -11.74
CA VAL A 111 9.51 2.03 -11.42
C VAL A 111 10.86 2.65 -11.71
N GLU A 112 11.95 2.00 -11.33
CA GLU A 112 13.31 2.48 -11.57
C GLU A 112 13.60 2.60 -13.08
N GLU A 113 13.25 1.57 -13.86
CA GLU A 113 13.39 1.57 -15.33
C GLU A 113 12.47 2.59 -16.01
N ALA A 114 11.25 2.79 -15.49
CA ALA A 114 10.37 3.85 -15.96
C ALA A 114 10.97 5.23 -15.67
N TYR A 115 11.50 5.43 -14.46
CA TYR A 115 12.14 6.68 -14.07
C TYR A 115 13.33 7.02 -14.95
N LYS A 116 14.28 6.08 -15.12
CA LYS A 116 15.47 6.28 -15.97
C LYS A 116 15.11 6.73 -17.39
N ARG A 117 14.02 6.20 -17.96
CA ARG A 117 13.54 6.60 -19.28
C ARG A 117 12.98 8.02 -19.31
N VAL A 118 12.22 8.42 -18.29
CA VAL A 118 11.58 9.75 -18.25
C VAL A 118 12.47 10.85 -17.65
N SER A 119 13.52 10.48 -16.91
CA SER A 119 14.49 11.42 -16.35
C SER A 119 15.64 11.74 -17.32
N SER A 120 15.86 10.91 -18.34
CA SER A 120 16.88 11.16 -19.37
C SER A 120 16.65 12.49 -20.08
N GLY A 121 17.56 13.45 -19.88
CA GLY A 121 17.49 14.79 -20.45
C GLY A 121 16.48 15.74 -19.79
N TRP A 122 15.84 15.31 -18.70
CA TRP A 122 14.96 16.16 -17.91
C TRP A 122 15.74 16.85 -16.79
N THR A 123 15.52 18.15 -16.61
CA THR A 123 16.03 18.94 -15.48
C THR A 123 14.90 19.57 -14.69
N PHE A 124 15.14 19.86 -13.41
CA PHE A 124 14.24 20.73 -12.66
C PHE A 124 14.14 22.10 -13.35
N ALA A 125 13.08 22.86 -13.05
CA ALA A 125 12.91 24.21 -13.62
C ALA A 125 14.09 25.16 -13.31
N ALA A 126 14.87 24.86 -12.28
CA ALA A 126 16.09 25.58 -11.90
C ALA A 126 17.35 25.11 -12.66
N GLY A 127 17.23 24.19 -13.62
CA GLY A 127 18.35 23.61 -14.37
C GLY A 127 19.10 22.49 -13.65
N GLU A 128 18.75 22.19 -12.40
CA GLU A 128 19.37 21.12 -11.60
C GLU A 128 19.03 19.73 -12.17
N ASP A 129 20.03 18.84 -12.17
CA ASP A 129 19.83 17.41 -12.43
C ASP A 129 18.88 16.83 -11.38
N PRO A 130 17.79 16.15 -11.79
CA PRO A 130 16.85 15.56 -10.86
C PRO A 130 17.45 14.46 -9.99
N GLY A 131 18.51 13.79 -10.47
CA GLY A 131 19.07 12.58 -9.87
C GLY A 131 18.05 11.44 -9.82
N ASP A 132 18.41 10.37 -9.10
CA ASP A 132 17.54 9.21 -8.90
C ASP A 132 16.36 9.49 -7.96
N LEU A 133 15.36 8.60 -8.02
CA LEU A 133 14.29 8.56 -7.01
C LEU A 133 14.88 8.26 -5.64
N THR A 134 14.38 8.94 -4.62
CA THR A 134 14.62 8.53 -3.23
C THR A 134 13.98 7.15 -2.99
N PRO A 135 14.51 6.32 -2.07
CA PRO A 135 13.90 5.01 -1.86
C PRO A 135 12.44 5.09 -1.39
N PHE A 136 12.04 6.14 -0.66
CA PHE A 136 10.62 6.33 -0.29
C PHE A 136 9.73 6.68 -1.51
N GLU A 137 10.22 7.49 -2.45
CA GLU A 137 9.50 7.76 -3.71
C GLU A 137 9.34 6.47 -4.54
N LEU A 138 10.42 5.69 -4.65
CA LEU A 138 10.45 4.41 -5.36
C LEU A 138 9.44 3.41 -4.75
N GLU A 139 9.47 3.22 -3.43
CA GLU A 139 8.57 2.33 -2.69
C GLU A 139 7.11 2.77 -2.80
N THR A 140 6.83 4.08 -2.73
CA THR A 140 5.48 4.63 -2.87
C THR A 140 4.92 4.41 -4.27
N ALA A 141 5.71 4.69 -5.32
CA ALA A 141 5.29 4.46 -6.69
C ALA A 141 5.05 2.96 -6.97
N ALA A 142 5.88 2.07 -6.41
CA ALA A 142 5.67 0.64 -6.47
C ALA A 142 4.37 0.22 -5.78
N ALA A 143 4.05 0.76 -4.60
CA ALA A 143 2.79 0.50 -3.90
C ALA A 143 1.57 0.88 -4.75
N PHE A 144 1.57 2.05 -5.38
CA PHE A 144 0.46 2.51 -6.23
C PHE A 144 0.28 1.63 -7.48
N ARG A 145 1.39 1.18 -8.08
CA ARG A 145 1.35 0.21 -9.18
C ARG A 145 0.78 -1.13 -8.74
N VAL A 146 1.19 -1.62 -7.57
CA VAL A 146 0.64 -2.86 -6.99
C VAL A 146 -0.87 -2.71 -6.77
N PHE A 147 -1.35 -1.61 -6.21
CA PHE A 147 -2.79 -1.37 -6.02
C PHE A 147 -3.57 -1.42 -7.34
N ASN A 148 -3.07 -0.76 -8.38
CA ASN A 148 -3.65 -0.83 -9.73
C ASN A 148 -3.65 -2.26 -10.28
N LYS A 149 -2.51 -2.96 -10.22
CA LYS A 149 -2.34 -4.32 -10.74
C LYS A 149 -3.22 -5.34 -10.02
N MET A 150 -3.43 -5.14 -8.72
CA MET A 150 -4.27 -5.98 -7.88
C MET A 150 -5.76 -5.59 -7.94
N ASN A 151 -6.12 -4.57 -8.71
CA ASN A 151 -7.48 -4.06 -8.89
C ASN A 151 -8.19 -3.82 -7.55
N VAL A 152 -7.48 -3.24 -6.57
CA VAL A 152 -8.12 -2.86 -5.30
C VAL A 152 -9.10 -1.72 -5.55
N GLN A 153 -10.18 -1.64 -4.76
CA GLN A 153 -11.15 -0.55 -4.89
C GLN A 153 -10.66 0.68 -4.13
N TYR A 154 -10.02 0.47 -2.98
CA TYR A 154 -9.50 1.53 -2.12
C TYR A 154 -8.03 1.32 -1.77
N GLY A 155 -7.29 2.40 -1.61
CA GLY A 155 -5.92 2.40 -1.08
C GLY A 155 -5.86 3.17 0.22
N ILE A 156 -5.50 2.52 1.32
CA ILE A 156 -5.25 3.14 2.62
C ILE A 156 -3.76 3.43 2.70
N VAL A 157 -3.39 4.71 2.76
CA VAL A 157 -2.01 5.14 2.55
C VAL A 157 -1.58 6.03 3.70
N GLU A 158 -0.58 5.57 4.44
CA GLU A 158 0.10 6.35 5.46
C GLU A 158 1.10 7.32 4.81
N VAL A 159 1.09 8.57 5.27
CA VAL A 159 2.11 9.57 4.93
C VAL A 159 3.42 9.18 5.59
N GLY A 160 4.54 9.20 4.84
CA GLY A 160 5.86 8.93 5.38
C GLY A 160 6.35 10.06 6.28
N MET A 161 6.67 11.22 5.68
CA MET A 161 7.12 12.41 6.39
C MET A 161 6.55 13.69 5.77
N GLY A 162 6.03 14.57 6.62
CA GLY A 162 5.44 15.84 6.19
C GLY A 162 3.99 15.69 5.75
N GLY A 163 3.68 16.06 4.51
CA GLY A 163 2.32 16.06 3.98
C GLY A 163 2.24 16.62 2.55
N ALA A 164 2.35 17.94 2.39
CA ALA A 164 2.23 18.61 1.08
C ALA A 164 3.18 18.03 0.01
N THR A 165 4.42 17.78 0.41
CA THR A 165 5.55 17.36 -0.45
C THR A 165 5.95 15.90 -0.25
N ASP A 166 5.15 15.14 0.52
CA ASP A 166 5.38 13.72 0.73
C ASP A 166 5.04 12.93 -0.54
N ALA A 167 5.84 11.91 -0.86
CA ALA A 167 5.67 11.06 -2.05
C ALA A 167 4.23 10.51 -2.19
N THR A 168 3.60 10.14 -1.08
CA THR A 168 2.22 9.62 -1.05
C THR A 168 1.18 10.64 -1.49
N ASN A 169 1.51 11.93 -1.43
CA ASN A 169 0.65 13.02 -1.89
C ASN A 169 0.58 13.14 -3.42
N ALA A 170 1.41 12.38 -4.17
CA ALA A 170 1.29 12.19 -5.61
C ALA A 170 0.03 11.39 -6.01
N MET A 171 -0.65 10.79 -5.02
CA MET A 171 -1.96 10.18 -5.19
C MET A 171 -2.99 11.19 -5.71
N LYS A 172 -3.68 10.81 -6.78
CA LYS A 172 -4.58 11.69 -7.55
C LYS A 172 -5.97 11.72 -6.93
N ASP A 173 -6.59 10.56 -6.76
CA ASP A 173 -7.96 10.46 -6.26
C ASP A 173 -7.99 10.09 -4.78
N LYS A 174 -8.64 10.93 -3.96
CA LYS A 174 -8.82 10.73 -2.53
C LYS A 174 -10.29 10.91 -2.17
N ALA A 175 -10.82 10.06 -1.31
CA ALA A 175 -12.17 10.22 -0.78
C ALA A 175 -12.20 10.71 0.67
N VAL A 176 -11.15 10.44 1.46
CA VAL A 176 -11.01 10.96 2.82
C VAL A 176 -9.53 11.21 3.12
N THR A 177 -9.23 12.30 3.82
CA THR A 177 -7.94 12.52 4.47
C THR A 177 -8.09 12.46 5.99
N VAL A 178 -7.07 11.99 6.69
CA VAL A 178 -7.06 11.91 8.17
C VAL A 178 -5.79 12.57 8.70
N ILE A 179 -5.91 13.43 9.69
CA ILE A 179 -4.81 14.01 10.45
C ILE A 179 -4.93 13.50 11.89
N SER A 180 -4.03 12.57 12.24
CA SER A 180 -3.87 12.07 13.60
C SER A 180 -3.19 13.10 14.50
N LYS A 181 -2.83 12.71 15.73
CA LYS A 181 -2.18 13.59 16.70
C LYS A 181 -0.93 14.24 16.12
N ILE A 182 -0.80 15.54 16.30
CA ILE A 182 0.35 16.35 15.89
C ILE A 182 1.17 16.68 17.13
N ASP A 183 2.48 16.49 17.01
CA ASP A 183 3.48 16.86 17.99
C ASP A 183 4.82 17.15 17.28
N LEU A 184 5.79 17.67 18.03
CA LEU A 184 7.16 17.90 17.60
C LEU A 184 7.82 16.59 17.19
N ASP A 185 8.12 16.49 15.90
CA ASP A 185 8.89 15.40 15.32
C ASP A 185 9.50 15.87 13.99
N HIS A 186 10.65 15.30 13.64
CA HIS A 186 11.38 15.66 12.42
C HIS A 186 11.58 17.18 12.25
N GLN A 187 11.91 17.90 13.33
CA GLN A 187 12.01 19.37 13.33
C GLN A 187 13.02 19.90 12.30
N GLU A 188 14.04 19.11 11.98
CA GLU A 188 15.02 19.37 10.92
C GLU A 188 14.37 19.60 9.53
N TYR A 189 13.17 19.05 9.29
CA TYR A 189 12.47 19.07 8.01
C TYR A 189 11.12 19.79 8.04
N LEU A 190 10.40 19.74 9.17
CA LEU A 190 8.98 20.12 9.23
C LEU A 190 8.72 21.46 9.92
N GLY A 191 9.71 22.03 10.61
CA GLY A 191 9.57 23.23 11.42
C GLY A 191 9.89 22.99 12.89
N ASN A 192 10.07 24.06 13.64
CA ASN A 192 10.44 24.01 15.05
C ASN A 192 9.22 24.12 15.98
N THR A 193 8.03 24.45 15.46
CA THR A 193 6.79 24.52 16.25
C THR A 193 5.73 23.53 15.78
N ILE A 194 4.80 23.18 16.67
CA ILE A 194 3.69 22.27 16.34
C ILE A 194 2.75 22.86 15.27
N GLU A 195 2.63 24.19 15.19
CA GLU A 195 1.86 24.92 14.18
C GLU A 195 2.48 24.83 12.80
N GLU A 196 3.81 24.96 12.69
CA GLU A 196 4.54 24.77 11.44
C GLU A 196 4.38 23.35 10.92
N ILE A 197 4.54 22.37 11.82
CA ILE A 197 4.34 20.96 11.52
C ILE A 197 2.89 20.70 11.07
N ALA A 198 1.91 21.28 11.75
CA ALA A 198 0.49 21.18 11.38
C ALA A 198 0.23 21.71 9.98
N LYS A 199 0.81 22.87 9.63
CA LYS A 199 0.68 23.46 8.29
C LYS A 199 1.24 22.55 7.19
N VAL A 200 2.38 21.91 7.42
CA VAL A 200 2.96 20.96 6.46
C VAL A 200 2.07 19.72 6.29
N LYS A 201 1.58 19.16 7.40
CA LYS A 201 0.72 17.97 7.42
C LYS A 201 -0.65 18.24 6.79
N ALA A 202 -1.18 19.45 6.95
CA ALA A 202 -2.43 19.88 6.33
C ALA A 202 -2.41 19.79 4.79
N GLY A 203 -1.22 19.84 4.16
CA GLY A 203 -1.07 19.77 2.71
C GLY A 203 -1.52 18.47 2.03
N ILE A 204 -1.93 17.46 2.81
CA ILE A 204 -2.59 16.28 2.26
C ILE A 204 -4.06 16.51 1.90
N MET A 205 -4.68 17.56 2.45
CA MET A 205 -6.06 17.96 2.20
C MET A 205 -6.29 18.21 0.71
N ARG A 206 -7.52 17.96 0.26
CA ARG A 206 -7.94 18.17 -1.14
C ARG A 206 -9.29 18.89 -1.19
N PRO A 207 -9.51 19.76 -2.20
CA PRO A 207 -10.79 20.43 -2.37
C PRO A 207 -11.95 19.43 -2.43
N GLY A 208 -13.02 19.67 -1.68
CA GLY A 208 -14.20 18.79 -1.62
C GLY A 208 -13.98 17.41 -0.97
N VAL A 209 -12.77 17.07 -0.51
CA VAL A 209 -12.47 15.79 0.14
C VAL A 209 -12.43 15.99 1.65
N PRO A 210 -13.36 15.41 2.43
CA PRO A 210 -13.44 15.64 3.88
C PRO A 210 -12.15 15.23 4.60
N CYS A 211 -11.78 16.04 5.60
CA CYS A 211 -10.62 15.80 6.44
C CYS A 211 -11.04 15.47 7.88
N ILE A 212 -10.70 14.28 8.35
CA ILE A 212 -10.91 13.86 9.74
C ILE A 212 -9.70 14.29 10.57
N VAL A 213 -9.93 14.95 11.69
CA VAL A 213 -8.85 15.42 12.57
C VAL A 213 -9.06 14.88 13.97
N ASP A 214 -7.98 14.40 14.59
CA ASP A 214 -7.98 14.05 16.00
C ASP A 214 -8.39 15.27 16.84
N HIS A 215 -9.52 15.14 17.53
CA HIS A 215 -10.13 16.21 18.33
C HIS A 215 -9.30 16.62 19.55
N THR A 216 -8.29 15.83 19.93
CA THR A 216 -7.43 16.12 21.08
C THR A 216 -6.21 16.98 20.73
N ASN A 217 -6.04 17.40 19.47
CA ASN A 217 -4.99 18.34 19.10
C ASN A 217 -5.19 19.70 19.80
N PRO A 218 -4.11 20.42 20.18
CA PRO A 218 -4.20 21.74 20.79
C PRO A 218 -4.96 22.74 19.92
N SER A 219 -5.58 23.76 20.55
CA SER A 219 -6.35 24.79 19.84
C SER A 219 -5.55 25.47 18.73
N SER A 220 -4.28 25.81 18.98
CA SER A 220 -3.38 26.43 17.99
C SER A 220 -3.21 25.57 16.73
N VAL A 221 -3.02 24.26 16.90
CA VAL A 221 -2.98 23.29 15.79
C VAL A 221 -4.32 23.22 15.08
N MET A 222 -5.42 23.17 15.83
CA MET A 222 -6.77 23.10 15.26
C MET A 222 -7.08 24.32 14.39
N ASP A 223 -6.65 25.51 14.79
CA ASP A 223 -6.87 26.75 14.04
C ASP A 223 -6.07 26.76 12.73
N VAL A 224 -4.80 26.34 12.75
CA VAL A 224 -3.98 26.16 11.54
C VAL A 224 -4.64 25.19 10.56
N LEU A 225 -5.15 24.06 11.05
CA LEU A 225 -5.81 23.05 10.21
C LEU A 225 -7.12 23.58 9.60
N ARG A 226 -7.93 24.32 10.37
CA ARG A 226 -9.18 24.93 9.89
C ARG A 226 -8.93 26.00 8.84
N ASP A 227 -7.93 26.86 9.05
CA ASP A 227 -7.58 27.92 8.10
C ASP A 227 -7.01 27.37 6.79
N HIS A 228 -6.21 26.30 6.88
CA HIS A 228 -5.77 25.58 5.69
C HIS A 228 -6.95 24.93 4.96
N ALA A 229 -7.87 24.28 5.70
CA ALA A 229 -9.05 23.66 5.11
C ALA A 229 -9.96 24.68 4.38
N ARG A 230 -10.16 25.87 4.95
CA ARG A 230 -10.87 26.98 4.30
C ARG A 230 -10.20 27.40 3.00
N THR A 231 -8.87 27.53 3.01
CA THR A 231 -8.06 27.93 1.84
C THR A 231 -8.12 26.90 0.72
N VAL A 232 -8.10 25.61 1.07
CA VAL A 232 -8.18 24.48 0.11
C VAL A 232 -9.61 24.24 -0.38
N GLY A 233 -10.62 24.67 0.38
CA GLY A 233 -12.03 24.39 0.07
C GLY A 233 -12.46 23.00 0.52
N THR A 234 -12.12 22.62 1.75
CA THR A 234 -12.56 21.36 2.37
C THR A 234 -13.12 21.57 3.78
N GLN A 235 -13.81 20.56 4.30
CA GLN A 235 -14.38 20.53 5.63
C GLN A 235 -13.54 19.68 6.59
N VAL A 236 -13.31 20.21 7.79
CA VAL A 236 -12.71 19.48 8.91
C VAL A 236 -13.81 18.86 9.77
N SER A 237 -13.71 17.56 10.01
CA SER A 237 -14.56 16.82 10.95
C SER A 237 -13.75 16.27 12.09
N LEU A 238 -14.15 16.61 13.32
CA LEU A 238 -13.46 16.17 14.53
C LEU A 238 -13.79 14.72 14.84
N SER A 239 -12.78 13.93 15.21
CA SER A 239 -12.92 12.50 15.51
C SER A 239 -13.92 12.20 16.63
N SER A 240 -14.17 13.13 17.54
CA SER A 240 -15.21 13.03 18.59
C SER A 240 -16.61 12.77 18.04
N LYS A 241 -16.92 13.16 16.78
CA LYS A 241 -18.19 12.82 16.12
C LYS A 241 -18.39 11.31 15.92
N ALA A 242 -17.36 10.49 16.11
CA ALA A 242 -17.48 9.04 16.07
C ALA A 242 -17.83 8.39 17.42
N LEU A 243 -17.92 9.15 18.52
CA LEU A 243 -18.28 8.60 19.83
C LEU A 243 -19.55 7.74 19.81
N PRO A 244 -20.66 8.14 19.15
CA PRO A 244 -21.87 7.33 19.09
C PRO A 244 -21.68 5.97 18.38
N PHE A 245 -20.69 5.86 17.49
CA PHE A 245 -20.43 4.63 16.74
C PHE A 245 -19.58 3.63 17.52
N ILE A 246 -19.02 4.02 18.67
CA ILE A 246 -18.20 3.16 19.52
C ILE A 246 -18.82 2.93 20.90
N GLU A 247 -20.06 3.35 21.13
CA GLU A 247 -20.76 3.18 22.42
C GLU A 247 -20.89 1.72 22.84
N SER A 248 -21.06 0.81 21.86
CA SER A 248 -21.16 -0.63 22.10
C SER A 248 -19.82 -1.30 22.46
N LEU A 249 -18.72 -0.55 22.52
CA LEU A 249 -17.40 -1.09 22.87
C LEU A 249 -17.42 -1.68 24.28
N ASP A 250 -17.06 -2.96 24.38
CA ASP A 250 -16.80 -3.65 25.63
C ASP A 250 -15.47 -3.18 26.23
N ARG A 251 -15.55 -2.16 27.09
CA ARG A 251 -14.39 -1.50 27.72
C ARG A 251 -13.71 -2.36 28.77
N ASP A 252 -14.43 -3.32 29.36
CA ASP A 252 -13.86 -4.25 30.34
C ASP A 252 -12.95 -5.27 29.66
N ARG A 253 -13.38 -5.75 28.48
CA ARG A 253 -12.59 -6.65 27.64
C ARG A 253 -11.45 -5.93 26.92
N PHE A 254 -11.71 -4.75 26.34
CA PHE A 254 -10.74 -3.99 25.56
C PHE A 254 -10.32 -2.73 26.31
N LYS A 255 -9.30 -2.88 27.16
CA LYS A 255 -8.70 -1.79 27.94
C LYS A 255 -7.78 -0.92 27.08
N LEU A 256 -8.39 -0.16 26.16
CA LEU A 256 -7.68 0.74 25.26
C LEU A 256 -7.05 1.90 26.04
N GLN A 257 -5.82 2.26 25.68
CA GLN A 257 -5.20 3.51 26.14
C GLN A 257 -5.88 4.72 25.47
N ASP A 258 -5.73 5.90 26.05
CA ASP A 258 -6.35 7.14 25.56
C ASP A 258 -6.05 7.37 24.05
N TYR A 259 -4.78 7.20 23.65
CA TYR A 259 -4.35 7.36 22.26
C TYR A 259 -4.93 6.29 21.33
N GLU A 260 -5.17 5.07 21.81
CA GLU A 260 -5.79 4.01 21.02
C GLU A 260 -7.26 4.31 20.77
N GLN A 261 -7.97 4.84 21.78
CA GLN A 261 -9.34 5.31 21.63
C GLN A 261 -9.42 6.47 20.62
N GLN A 262 -8.47 7.40 20.65
CA GLN A 262 -8.40 8.52 19.70
C GLN A 262 -8.16 8.04 18.26
N ASN A 263 -7.25 7.08 18.07
CA ASN A 263 -7.01 6.43 16.78
C ASN A 263 -8.25 5.67 16.27
N LEU A 264 -8.95 4.96 17.16
CA LEU A 264 -10.21 4.28 16.84
C LEU A 264 -11.28 5.26 16.38
N LEU A 265 -11.43 6.40 17.05
CA LEU A 265 -12.38 7.45 16.65
C LEU A 265 -12.06 8.03 15.26
N CYS A 266 -10.79 8.31 14.99
CA CYS A 266 -10.34 8.78 13.67
C CYS A 266 -10.66 7.77 12.57
N ALA A 267 -10.30 6.50 12.77
CA ALA A 267 -10.58 5.43 11.81
C ALA A 267 -12.09 5.23 11.60
N THR A 268 -12.88 5.24 12.67
CA THR A 268 -14.33 5.04 12.62
C THR A 268 -15.02 6.17 11.88
N LEU A 269 -14.65 7.42 12.13
CA LEU A 269 -15.25 8.56 11.44
C LEU A 269 -14.87 8.60 9.96
N ALA A 270 -13.62 8.25 9.62
CA ALA A 270 -13.17 8.14 8.24
C ALA A 270 -13.93 7.03 7.50
N PHE A 271 -14.09 5.86 8.12
CA PHE A 271 -14.88 4.77 7.57
C PHE A 271 -16.35 5.16 7.36
N ARG A 272 -16.96 5.83 8.34
CA ARG A 272 -18.37 6.27 8.24
C ARG A 272 -18.60 7.31 7.15
N ASN A 273 -17.63 8.19 6.90
CA ASN A 273 -17.70 9.14 5.79
C ASN A 273 -17.68 8.45 4.42
N LEU A 274 -16.88 7.37 4.29
CA LEU A 274 -16.84 6.58 3.06
C LEU A 274 -18.09 5.72 2.88
N PHE A 275 -18.60 5.17 3.97
CA PHE A 275 -19.68 4.17 3.96
C PHE A 275 -20.76 4.51 5.01
N PRO A 276 -21.60 5.53 4.75
CA PRO A 276 -22.58 6.02 5.71
C PRO A 276 -23.71 5.03 6.05
N HIS A 277 -23.84 3.95 5.28
CA HIS A 277 -24.85 2.90 5.50
C HIS A 277 -24.26 1.60 6.05
N LEU A 278 -22.93 1.48 6.12
CA LEU A 278 -22.30 0.30 6.70
C LEU A 278 -22.09 0.51 8.19
N HIS A 279 -22.51 -0.48 8.96
CA HIS A 279 -22.31 -0.56 10.40
C HIS A 279 -21.17 -1.55 10.68
N ILE A 280 -20.21 -1.14 11.51
CA ILE A 280 -19.11 -1.99 11.97
C ILE A 280 -19.33 -2.30 13.44
N ASP A 281 -19.27 -3.58 13.76
CA ASP A 281 -19.14 -4.04 15.14
C ASP A 281 -17.68 -3.83 15.60
N VAL A 282 -17.50 -2.84 16.46
CA VAL A 282 -16.17 -2.44 16.96
C VAL A 282 -15.53 -3.50 17.85
N ASN A 283 -16.32 -4.33 18.55
CA ASN A 283 -15.80 -5.43 19.36
C ASN A 283 -15.24 -6.53 18.45
N LYS A 284 -15.94 -6.85 17.36
CA LYS A 284 -15.40 -7.76 16.32
C LYS A 284 -14.15 -7.20 15.67
N LEU A 285 -14.11 -5.89 15.39
CA LEU A 285 -12.91 -5.24 14.87
C LEU A 285 -11.73 -5.43 15.81
N LEU A 286 -11.86 -5.09 17.09
CA LEU A 286 -10.76 -5.19 18.05
C LEU A 286 -10.37 -6.65 18.35
N ALA A 287 -11.32 -7.58 18.29
CA ALA A 287 -11.04 -9.02 18.39
C ALA A 287 -10.16 -9.55 17.24
N LEU A 288 -10.16 -8.90 16.06
CA LEU A 288 -9.21 -9.22 14.98
C LEU A 288 -7.77 -8.80 15.29
N LYS A 289 -7.56 -8.03 16.37
CA LYS A 289 -6.29 -7.38 16.74
C LYS A 289 -5.66 -6.67 15.53
N PRO A 290 -6.30 -5.63 14.98
CA PRO A 290 -5.81 -4.86 13.84
C PRO A 290 -4.65 -3.93 14.28
N GLN A 291 -3.66 -4.49 14.96
CA GLN A 291 -2.47 -3.81 15.43
C GLN A 291 -1.31 -4.00 14.45
N LEU A 292 -0.43 -3.00 14.41
CA LEU A 292 0.82 -3.06 13.68
C LEU A 292 1.90 -3.73 14.54
N PRO A 293 2.85 -4.46 13.93
CA PRO A 293 3.99 -4.99 14.65
C PRO A 293 4.77 -3.88 15.38
N GLY A 294 5.26 -4.18 16.58
CA GLY A 294 6.07 -3.25 17.39
C GLY A 294 5.29 -2.07 17.98
N ARG A 295 4.01 -2.27 18.31
CA ARG A 295 3.13 -1.31 19.01
C ARG A 295 2.53 -2.01 20.23
N MET A 296 3.15 -1.83 21.39
CA MET A 296 2.85 -2.56 22.64
C MET A 296 2.61 -4.06 22.41
N GLU A 297 3.45 -4.68 21.57
CA GLU A 297 3.30 -6.08 21.15
C GLU A 297 3.98 -7.02 22.15
N GLN A 298 3.33 -8.12 22.50
CA GLN A 298 3.95 -9.21 23.27
C GLN A 298 4.66 -10.17 22.31
N VAL A 299 5.96 -10.34 22.44
CA VAL A 299 6.78 -11.12 21.50
C VAL A 299 7.49 -12.24 22.25
N SER A 300 7.42 -13.46 21.71
CA SER A 300 8.16 -14.58 22.27
C SER A 300 9.61 -14.52 21.81
N VAL A 301 10.52 -14.75 22.74
CA VAL A 301 11.97 -14.82 22.52
C VAL A 301 12.54 -16.15 23.00
N ALA A 302 11.69 -17.17 23.14
CA ALA A 302 12.09 -18.48 23.64
C ALA A 302 13.20 -19.10 22.79
N GLY A 303 13.14 -18.96 21.46
CA GLY A 303 14.21 -19.48 20.60
C GLY A 303 15.50 -18.67 20.69
N LEU A 304 15.41 -17.33 20.85
CA LEU A 304 16.58 -16.45 20.97
C LEU A 304 17.32 -16.67 22.31
N THR A 305 16.61 -17.18 23.32
CA THR A 305 17.13 -17.38 24.68
C THR A 305 17.35 -18.86 25.01
N ASP A 306 17.43 -19.73 24.00
CA ASP A 306 17.59 -21.19 24.16
C ASP A 306 16.59 -21.82 25.14
N GLY A 307 15.37 -21.29 25.17
CA GLY A 307 14.26 -21.73 26.01
C GLY A 307 14.31 -21.23 27.47
N THR A 308 15.35 -20.49 27.87
CA THR A 308 15.49 -19.99 29.25
C THR A 308 14.39 -19.00 29.64
N ARG A 309 13.84 -18.25 28.67
CA ARG A 309 12.69 -17.38 28.87
C ARG A 309 11.45 -17.88 28.14
N GLN A 310 10.40 -18.18 28.90
CA GLN A 310 9.09 -18.57 28.38
C GLN A 310 8.09 -17.39 28.31
N LYS A 311 8.24 -16.39 29.19
CA LYS A 311 7.39 -15.19 29.18
C LYS A 311 7.74 -14.28 28.00
N PRO A 312 6.75 -13.70 27.32
CA PRO A 312 7.03 -12.74 26.25
C PRO A 312 7.74 -11.49 26.77
N VAL A 313 8.33 -10.75 25.84
CA VAL A 313 8.84 -9.39 26.04
C VAL A 313 7.86 -8.39 25.43
N LEU A 314 7.74 -7.20 26.03
CA LEU A 314 6.97 -6.11 25.43
C LEU A 314 7.83 -5.39 24.39
N VAL A 315 7.29 -5.19 23.19
CA VAL A 315 7.98 -4.50 22.09
C VAL A 315 7.19 -3.28 21.66
N ASP A 316 7.80 -2.09 21.73
CA ASP A 316 7.18 -0.84 21.28
C ASP A 316 8.18 0.11 20.61
N GLY A 317 7.80 0.68 19.47
CA GLY A 317 8.66 1.58 18.69
C GLY A 317 8.68 3.03 19.14
N ALA A 318 8.31 3.35 20.38
CA ALA A 318 8.35 4.69 20.96
C ALA A 318 9.75 5.31 20.80
N HIS A 319 9.81 6.46 20.13
CA HIS A 319 11.07 7.11 19.75
C HIS A 319 11.00 8.65 19.76
N ASN A 320 9.85 9.20 20.15
CA ASN A 320 9.58 10.62 20.37
C ASN A 320 8.83 10.77 21.71
N MET A 321 8.78 11.98 22.27
CA MET A 321 8.26 12.18 23.63
C MET A 321 6.81 11.69 23.79
N LEU A 322 5.94 11.94 22.82
CA LEU A 322 4.55 11.47 22.89
C LEU A 322 4.44 9.95 22.98
N GLY A 323 5.23 9.21 22.18
CA GLY A 323 5.27 7.75 22.25
C GLY A 323 5.91 7.24 23.54
N VAL A 324 6.97 7.91 23.99
CA VAL A 324 7.71 7.56 25.21
C VAL A 324 6.86 7.76 26.46
N GLU A 325 6.13 8.87 26.55
CA GLU A 325 5.19 9.15 27.65
C GLU A 325 4.04 8.13 27.68
N ALA A 326 3.51 7.76 26.51
CA ALA A 326 2.48 6.73 26.41
C ALA A 326 3.01 5.35 26.86
N LEU A 327 4.23 5.00 26.47
CA LEU A 327 4.89 3.76 26.90
C LEU A 327 5.18 3.77 28.40
N ALA A 328 5.72 4.86 28.94
CA ALA A 328 5.99 5.01 30.37
C ALA A 328 4.69 4.84 31.19
N LYS A 329 3.62 5.53 30.81
CA LYS A 329 2.30 5.41 31.46
C LYS A 329 1.79 3.97 31.44
N TYR A 330 1.95 3.26 30.32
CA TYR A 330 1.54 1.86 30.21
C TYR A 330 2.38 0.94 31.11
N VAL A 331 3.71 1.11 31.09
CA VAL A 331 4.63 0.30 31.90
C VAL A 331 4.39 0.52 33.39
N ASP A 332 4.29 1.76 33.85
CA ASP A 332 4.05 2.07 35.25
C ASP A 332 2.67 1.61 35.73
N GLY A 333 1.64 1.66 34.87
CA GLY A 333 0.29 1.25 35.22
C GLY A 333 0.01 -0.25 35.10
N SER A 334 0.78 -0.99 34.29
CA SER A 334 0.43 -2.37 33.88
C SER A 334 1.53 -3.42 34.09
N LEU A 335 2.81 -3.02 34.08
CA LEU A 335 3.95 -3.94 34.13
C LEU A 335 4.73 -3.82 35.43
N ARG A 336 4.93 -2.60 35.92
CA ARG A 336 5.67 -2.34 37.16
C ARG A 336 4.82 -2.81 38.35
N LYS A 337 5.33 -3.81 39.07
CA LYS A 337 4.82 -4.21 40.40
C LYS A 337 5.72 -3.58 41.45
N THR A 338 5.17 -3.28 42.62
CA THR A 338 5.80 -2.45 43.67
C THR A 338 7.17 -2.93 44.17
N SER A 339 7.61 -4.14 43.79
CA SER A 339 8.87 -4.76 44.23
C SER A 339 9.70 -5.39 43.10
N GLU A 340 9.35 -5.22 41.82
CA GLU A 340 10.06 -5.84 40.69
C GLU A 340 10.57 -4.79 39.70
N PRO A 341 11.88 -4.77 39.40
CA PRO A 341 12.45 -3.83 38.43
C PRO A 341 12.03 -4.18 37.00
N VAL A 342 11.93 -3.15 36.15
CA VAL A 342 11.73 -3.35 34.71
C VAL A 342 13.09 -3.45 34.05
N THR A 343 13.24 -4.42 33.14
CA THR A 343 14.46 -4.56 32.36
C THR A 343 14.24 -4.02 30.96
N TRP A 344 15.02 -3.02 30.58
CA TRP A 344 14.88 -2.29 29.33
C TRP A 344 15.97 -2.66 28.35
N VAL A 345 15.59 -2.88 27.09
CA VAL A 345 16.49 -2.94 25.94
C VAL A 345 16.15 -1.77 25.03
N ILE A 346 17.05 -0.79 24.94
CA ILE A 346 16.78 0.48 24.29
C ILE A 346 17.77 0.71 23.15
N GLY A 347 17.26 0.86 21.94
CA GLY A 347 18.05 1.32 20.79
C GLY A 347 17.41 2.54 20.17
N LEU A 348 18.13 3.66 20.14
CA LEU A 348 17.64 4.94 19.65
C LEU A 348 18.32 5.31 18.33
N SER A 349 17.61 6.07 17.49
CA SER A 349 18.20 6.66 16.28
C SER A 349 18.86 8.00 16.58
N SER A 350 20.07 8.20 16.06
CA SER A 350 20.81 9.47 16.16
C SER A 350 20.05 10.64 15.51
N SER A 351 19.97 11.76 16.23
CA SER A 351 19.30 12.98 15.81
C SER A 351 19.86 14.18 16.55
N LYS A 352 19.92 15.35 15.88
CA LYS A 352 20.40 16.60 16.50
C LYS A 352 19.34 17.27 17.39
N SER A 353 18.07 16.87 17.25
CA SER A 353 16.92 17.51 17.89
C SER A 353 16.18 16.60 18.86
N LYS A 354 16.44 15.28 18.84
CA LYS A 354 15.79 14.37 19.80
C LYS A 354 16.28 14.66 21.22
N PRO A 355 15.37 14.78 22.20
CA PRO A 355 15.72 14.97 23.59
C PRO A 355 16.14 13.63 24.22
N PHE A 356 17.33 13.14 23.89
CA PHE A 356 17.85 11.83 24.30
C PHE A 356 17.76 11.60 25.82
N SER A 357 18.31 12.53 26.62
CA SER A 357 18.29 12.40 28.09
C SER A 357 16.87 12.35 28.63
N LYS A 358 15.99 13.23 28.14
CA LYS A 358 14.58 13.27 28.57
C LYS A 358 13.83 11.97 28.25
N ILE A 359 14.10 11.34 27.10
CA ILE A 359 13.50 10.04 26.76
C ILE A 359 13.88 8.99 27.81
N ILE A 360 15.17 8.92 28.16
CA ILE A 360 15.71 7.97 29.13
C ILE A 360 15.13 8.26 30.53
N GLU A 361 15.20 9.50 30.98
CA GLU A 361 14.66 9.96 32.29
C GLU A 361 13.16 9.68 32.43
N THR A 362 12.40 9.74 31.34
CA THR A 362 10.95 9.48 31.38
C THR A 362 10.65 8.00 31.62
N LEU A 363 11.43 7.10 31.00
CA LEU A 363 11.20 5.65 31.06
C LEU A 363 11.77 4.99 32.31
N ILE A 364 12.98 5.38 32.70
CA ILE A 364 13.82 4.62 33.63
C ILE A 364 13.55 5.03 35.09
N ARG A 365 13.63 4.06 36.00
CA ARG A 365 13.66 4.26 37.46
C ARG A 365 14.99 3.76 38.05
N PRO A 366 15.43 4.25 39.22
CA PRO A 366 16.74 3.88 39.80
C PRO A 366 16.97 2.38 40.01
N GLU A 367 15.90 1.62 40.21
CA GLU A 367 15.92 0.17 40.42
C GLU A 367 15.91 -0.66 39.13
N ASP A 368 15.68 -0.04 37.96
CA ASP A 368 15.54 -0.76 36.70
C ASP A 368 16.88 -1.32 36.17
N ASN A 369 16.79 -2.34 35.33
CA ASN A 369 17.93 -2.87 34.57
C ASN A 369 17.92 -2.31 33.15
N LEU A 370 19.09 -2.10 32.55
CA LEU A 370 19.17 -1.42 31.26
C LEU A 370 20.26 -1.96 30.33
N ALA A 371 19.87 -2.29 29.10
CA ALA A 371 20.78 -2.54 27.99
C ALA A 371 20.54 -1.53 26.86
N PHE A 372 21.56 -0.73 26.55
CA PHE A 372 21.58 0.05 25.32
C PHE A 372 22.21 -0.75 24.19
N VAL A 373 21.52 -0.77 23.05
CA VAL A 373 21.91 -1.53 21.86
C VAL A 373 21.86 -0.66 20.61
N GLU A 374 22.60 -1.08 19.61
CA GLU A 374 22.69 -0.43 18.30
C GLU A 374 22.11 -1.35 17.22
N TYR A 375 21.54 -0.76 16.18
CA TYR A 375 20.96 -1.49 15.05
C TYR A 375 21.74 -1.20 13.77
N ALA A 376 21.73 -2.14 12.84
CA ALA A 376 22.33 -1.97 11.53
C ALA A 376 21.58 -0.92 10.70
N GLN A 377 22.29 0.13 10.30
CA GLN A 377 21.73 1.17 9.44
C GLN A 377 21.45 0.60 8.04
N GLY A 378 20.18 0.59 7.64
CA GLY A 378 19.82 0.32 6.25
C GLY A 378 19.87 1.59 5.38
N PRO A 379 19.72 1.46 4.05
CA PRO A 379 19.94 2.54 3.06
C PRO A 379 19.26 3.89 3.32
N ASN A 380 18.17 3.92 4.08
CA ASN A 380 17.39 5.13 4.38
C ASN A 380 17.11 5.32 5.88
N ASP A 381 17.66 4.43 6.70
CA ASP A 381 17.40 4.50 8.12
C ASP A 381 18.33 5.55 8.73
N PRO A 382 17.88 6.30 9.74
CA PRO A 382 18.79 7.12 10.52
C PRO A 382 19.85 6.21 11.17
N PRO A 383 21.10 6.67 11.32
CA PRO A 383 22.12 5.89 12.02
C PRO A 383 21.68 5.65 13.48
N PRO A 384 22.09 4.54 14.10
CA PRO A 384 21.87 4.34 15.54
C PRO A 384 22.59 5.43 16.33
N ALA A 385 22.05 5.78 17.49
CA ALA A 385 22.78 6.55 18.49
C ALA A 385 23.75 5.61 19.21
N PRO A 386 25.00 6.04 19.48
CA PRO A 386 25.96 5.22 20.22
C PRO A 386 25.39 4.78 21.58
N ALA A 387 25.50 3.50 21.90
CA ALA A 387 24.99 2.93 23.14
C ALA A 387 25.61 3.60 24.38
N ASP A 388 26.87 4.00 24.30
CA ASP A 388 27.60 4.67 25.39
C ASP A 388 27.00 6.03 25.79
N LEU A 389 26.37 6.74 24.85
CA LEU A 389 25.64 7.98 25.20
C LEU A 389 24.46 7.67 26.12
N GLY A 390 23.75 6.58 25.85
CA GLY A 390 22.68 6.10 26.72
C GLY A 390 23.21 5.67 28.08
N ARG A 391 24.29 4.88 28.10
CA ARG A 391 24.93 4.44 29.35
C ARG A 391 25.35 5.61 30.23
N GLY A 392 25.95 6.65 29.65
CA GLY A 392 26.38 7.84 30.38
C GLY A 392 25.24 8.68 30.99
N VAL A 393 24.04 8.63 30.40
CA VAL A 393 22.83 9.21 31.02
C VAL A 393 22.31 8.27 32.12
N ALA A 394 22.31 6.96 31.87
CA ALA A 394 21.80 5.98 32.83
C ALA A 394 22.58 5.94 34.13
N THR A 395 23.90 6.11 34.12
CA THR A 395 24.73 6.17 35.34
C THR A 395 24.41 7.37 36.25
N GLN A 396 23.71 8.38 35.73
CA GLN A 396 23.22 9.51 36.55
C GLN A 396 21.93 9.15 37.30
N ILE A 397 21.20 8.13 36.84
CA ILE A 397 19.90 7.70 37.37
C ILE A 397 20.07 6.44 38.23
N ILE A 398 20.87 5.48 37.75
CA ILE A 398 21.14 4.18 38.35
C ILE A 398 22.53 4.22 38.97
N GLN A 399 22.60 4.08 40.29
CA GLN A 399 23.87 4.13 41.05
C GLN A 399 24.64 2.80 41.00
N ASP A 400 23.94 1.67 40.88
CA ASP A 400 24.55 0.35 40.77
C ASP A 400 24.84 0.02 39.29
N GLU A 401 26.10 0.16 38.89
CA GLU A 401 26.55 -0.13 37.52
C GLU A 401 26.27 -1.57 37.09
N SER A 402 26.11 -2.53 38.03
CA SER A 402 25.79 -3.93 37.70
C SER A 402 24.39 -4.12 37.10
N LEU A 403 23.53 -3.10 37.19
CA LEU A 403 22.20 -3.05 36.57
C LEU A 403 22.26 -2.51 35.12
N ILE A 404 23.42 -2.06 34.65
CA ILE A 404 23.63 -1.54 33.30
C ILE A 404 24.47 -2.56 32.52
N TYR A 405 24.01 -2.93 31.34
CA TYR A 405 24.73 -3.81 30.43
C TYR A 405 25.94 -3.09 29.81
N ASP A 406 27.12 -3.67 30.00
CA ASP A 406 28.43 -3.16 29.57
C ASP A 406 29.02 -3.91 28.36
N GLY A 407 28.39 -4.99 27.92
CA GLY A 407 28.85 -5.81 26.79
C GLY A 407 28.72 -5.14 25.42
N GLU A 408 28.98 -5.91 24.36
CA GLU A 408 28.84 -5.42 22.99
C GLU A 408 27.40 -4.95 22.72
N PRO A 409 27.18 -3.78 22.10
CA PRO A 409 25.85 -3.19 21.92
C PRO A 409 25.03 -3.86 20.81
N ASP A 410 25.04 -5.19 20.75
CA ASP A 410 24.24 -6.01 19.85
C ASP A 410 22.83 -6.24 20.42
N ILE A 411 21.82 -6.21 19.56
CA ILE A 411 20.41 -6.39 19.95
C ILE A 411 20.19 -7.79 20.56
N GLY A 412 20.76 -8.83 19.96
CA GLY A 412 20.60 -10.21 20.42
C GLY A 412 21.20 -10.41 21.80
N ASN A 413 22.46 -10.00 21.98
CA ASN A 413 23.16 -10.05 23.26
C ASN A 413 22.45 -9.22 24.34
N GLY A 414 22.02 -8.01 24.01
CA GLY A 414 21.28 -7.14 24.94
C GLY A 414 19.94 -7.75 25.37
N VAL A 415 19.19 -8.39 24.45
CA VAL A 415 17.95 -9.09 24.78
C VAL A 415 18.21 -10.34 25.63
N GLN A 416 19.23 -11.14 25.30
CA GLN A 416 19.59 -12.33 26.08
C GLN A 416 20.00 -11.96 27.51
N TRP A 417 20.87 -10.95 27.66
CA TRP A 417 21.23 -10.40 28.97
C TRP A 417 20.01 -9.91 29.73
N ALA A 418 19.15 -9.13 29.08
CA ALA A 418 17.94 -8.58 29.69
C ALA A 418 17.00 -9.69 30.18
N CYS A 419 16.84 -10.75 29.39
CA CYS A 419 16.01 -11.90 29.76
C CYS A 419 16.60 -12.68 30.94
N SER A 420 17.93 -12.86 30.98
CA SER A 420 18.64 -13.50 32.08
C SER A 420 18.53 -12.68 33.38
N LYS A 421 18.80 -11.37 33.30
CA LYS A 421 18.75 -10.44 34.44
C LYS A 421 17.34 -10.29 35.01
N ALA A 422 16.32 -10.22 34.15
CA ALA A 422 14.93 -10.11 34.57
C ALA A 422 14.38 -11.41 35.17
N GLY A 423 14.91 -12.56 34.75
CA GLY A 423 14.30 -13.86 35.02
C GLY A 423 12.83 -13.87 34.56
N ASP A 424 11.93 -13.95 35.53
CA ASP A 424 10.47 -13.93 35.31
C ASP A 424 9.85 -12.53 35.27
N GLY A 425 10.65 -11.49 35.51
CA GLY A 425 10.24 -10.08 35.50
C GLY A 425 9.96 -9.52 34.11
N PRO A 426 9.45 -8.27 34.06
CA PRO A 426 9.10 -7.59 32.82
C PRO A 426 10.35 -7.17 32.02
N VAL A 427 10.34 -7.47 30.73
CA VAL A 427 11.35 -7.03 29.75
C VAL A 427 10.69 -6.19 28.67
N VAL A 428 11.25 -5.02 28.38
CA VAL A 428 10.72 -4.07 27.39
C VAL A 428 11.79 -3.73 26.36
N VAL A 429 11.49 -3.96 25.07
CA VAL A 429 12.34 -3.66 23.92
C VAL A 429 11.77 -2.42 23.21
N THR A 430 12.52 -1.31 23.18
CA THR A 430 12.01 -0.01 22.71
C THR A 430 13.06 0.93 22.11
N GLY A 431 12.63 2.12 21.68
CA GLY A 431 13.50 3.24 21.27
C GLY A 431 13.50 3.51 19.78
N SER A 432 13.32 2.50 18.93
CA SER A 432 13.38 2.67 17.48
C SER A 432 12.63 1.58 16.74
N LEU A 433 11.85 2.01 15.75
CA LEU A 433 11.24 1.10 14.79
C LEU A 433 12.26 0.37 13.91
N TYR A 434 13.42 0.98 13.68
CA TYR A 434 14.49 0.37 12.88
C TYR A 434 15.19 -0.76 13.65
N MET A 435 15.37 -0.59 14.96
CA MET A 435 15.84 -1.63 15.86
C MET A 435 14.83 -2.79 15.92
N ILE A 436 13.54 -2.51 16.13
CA ILE A 436 12.50 -3.55 16.17
C ILE A 436 12.43 -4.35 14.86
N ARG A 437 12.64 -3.69 13.72
CA ARG A 437 12.71 -4.35 12.42
C ARG A 437 13.81 -5.39 12.34
N GLU A 438 14.98 -5.09 12.91
CA GLU A 438 16.10 -6.01 12.97
C GLU A 438 15.86 -7.13 13.99
N PHE A 439 15.36 -6.77 15.18
CA PHE A 439 14.95 -7.72 16.21
C PHE A 439 13.98 -8.78 15.67
N TYR A 440 12.98 -8.40 14.86
CA TYR A 440 12.04 -9.34 14.25
C TYR A 440 12.61 -10.25 13.16
N LYS A 441 13.84 -10.00 12.70
CA LYS A 441 14.54 -10.89 11.75
C LYS A 441 15.44 -11.90 12.46
N MET A 442 15.68 -11.73 13.75
CA MET A 442 16.54 -12.61 14.51
C MET A 442 15.92 -14.01 14.64
N GLU A 443 16.77 -15.03 14.60
CA GLU A 443 16.35 -16.39 14.83
C GLU A 443 15.78 -16.55 16.24
N GLY A 444 14.68 -17.30 16.37
CA GLY A 444 14.05 -17.54 17.66
C GLY A 444 13.23 -16.39 18.25
N VAL A 445 13.09 -15.28 17.52
CA VAL A 445 12.12 -14.21 17.82
C VAL A 445 10.81 -14.49 17.08
N GLU A 446 9.72 -14.62 17.84
CA GLU A 446 8.40 -14.92 17.30
C GLU A 446 7.39 -13.84 17.67
N PRO A 447 7.05 -12.93 16.72
CA PRO A 447 5.98 -11.97 16.91
C PRO A 447 4.64 -12.65 17.19
N SER A 448 3.80 -11.99 17.97
CA SER A 448 2.46 -12.50 18.35
C SER A 448 1.59 -12.83 17.13
N ARG A 449 1.87 -12.17 16.00
CA ARG A 449 1.06 -12.25 14.78
C ARG A 449 1.92 -12.45 13.55
N LYS A 450 1.69 -13.57 12.85
CA LYS A 450 2.26 -13.85 11.53
C LYS A 450 1.22 -13.53 10.45
N ILE A 451 1.30 -12.33 9.86
CA ILE A 451 0.45 -11.98 8.71
C ILE A 451 0.88 -12.84 7.53
N LYS A 452 -0.10 -13.50 6.90
CA LYS A 452 0.16 -14.37 5.75
C LYS A 452 0.52 -13.56 4.51
N THR A 453 1.38 -14.12 3.68
CA THR A 453 1.75 -13.56 2.38
C THR A 453 0.79 -14.05 1.28
N ARG A 454 0.45 -13.17 0.34
CA ARG A 454 -0.32 -13.54 -0.84
C ARG A 454 0.43 -14.55 -1.68
N ARG A 455 -0.31 -15.53 -2.20
CA ARG A 455 0.22 -16.51 -3.15
C ARG A 455 0.68 -15.82 -4.44
N PRO A 456 1.76 -16.29 -5.09
CA PRO A 456 2.29 -15.63 -6.27
C PRO A 456 1.28 -15.59 -7.42
N GLY A 457 1.10 -14.46 -8.11
CA GLY A 457 0.09 -14.20 -9.15
C GLY A 457 0.43 -14.71 -10.57
N ARG A 458 -0.43 -14.42 -11.57
CA ARG A 458 -0.20 -14.78 -13.00
C ARG A 458 1.09 -14.19 -13.57
N SER A 459 1.38 -12.92 -13.27
CA SER A 459 2.60 -12.25 -13.75
C SER A 459 3.86 -12.92 -13.21
N GLN A 460 3.79 -13.44 -11.98
CA GLN A 460 4.90 -14.17 -11.37
C GLN A 460 5.04 -15.56 -11.98
N LEU A 461 3.92 -16.24 -12.27
CA LEU A 461 3.93 -17.49 -13.04
C LEU A 461 4.64 -17.32 -14.39
N TRP A 462 4.31 -16.26 -15.14
CA TRP A 462 4.98 -15.97 -16.41
C TRP A 462 6.48 -15.71 -16.24
N ARG A 463 6.87 -14.93 -15.22
CA ARG A 463 8.30 -14.70 -14.94
C ARG A 463 9.05 -15.98 -14.58
N TYR A 464 8.46 -16.87 -13.77
CA TYR A 464 9.07 -18.16 -13.49
C TYR A 464 9.22 -19.02 -14.75
N ILE A 465 8.28 -18.95 -15.69
CA ILE A 465 8.41 -19.62 -16.98
C ILE A 465 9.60 -19.05 -17.75
N GLN A 466 9.80 -17.73 -17.80
CA GLN A 466 10.96 -17.15 -18.48
C GLN A 466 12.27 -17.51 -17.78
N LEU A 467 12.34 -17.35 -16.45
CA LEU A 467 13.52 -17.73 -15.67
C LEU A 467 13.88 -19.20 -15.87
N SER A 468 12.89 -20.10 -15.93
CA SER A 468 13.13 -21.54 -16.15
C SER A 468 13.70 -21.88 -17.52
N LYS A 469 13.60 -20.96 -18.49
CA LYS A 469 14.23 -21.11 -19.81
C LYS A 469 15.68 -20.62 -19.81
N GLU A 470 15.99 -19.65 -18.96
CA GLU A 470 17.33 -19.06 -18.85
C GLU A 470 18.22 -19.89 -17.92
N ARG A 471 17.67 -20.40 -16.81
CA ARG A 471 18.38 -21.21 -15.83
C ARG A 471 17.46 -22.14 -15.03
N PRO A 472 18.01 -23.18 -14.39
CA PRO A 472 17.29 -23.93 -13.37
C PRO A 472 16.75 -23.00 -12.26
N LEU A 473 15.52 -23.26 -11.82
CA LEU A 473 14.90 -22.54 -10.71
C LEU A 473 15.52 -22.99 -9.38
N THR A 474 15.75 -22.05 -8.46
CA THR A 474 16.15 -22.37 -7.08
C THR A 474 15.04 -23.15 -6.35
N SER A 475 15.36 -23.81 -5.24
CA SER A 475 14.37 -24.55 -4.43
C SER A 475 13.18 -23.67 -3.99
N GLU A 476 13.46 -22.41 -3.65
CA GLU A 476 12.42 -21.42 -3.32
C GLU A 476 11.58 -21.05 -4.54
N GLU A 477 12.22 -20.80 -5.69
CA GLU A 477 11.54 -20.51 -6.96
C GLU A 477 10.64 -21.63 -7.41
N ALA A 478 11.10 -22.87 -7.32
CA ALA A 478 10.33 -24.04 -7.67
C ALA A 478 9.09 -24.18 -6.76
N ARG A 479 9.24 -23.91 -5.46
CA ARG A 479 8.14 -23.89 -4.49
C ARG A 479 7.13 -22.80 -4.83
N GLU A 480 7.57 -21.58 -5.10
CA GLU A 480 6.70 -20.47 -5.47
C GLU A 480 6.03 -20.67 -6.83
N PHE A 481 6.75 -21.21 -7.82
CA PHE A 481 6.23 -21.59 -9.12
C PHE A 481 5.12 -22.63 -8.99
N LYS A 482 5.32 -23.67 -8.16
CA LYS A 482 4.29 -24.67 -7.85
C LYS A 482 3.07 -24.04 -7.19
N GLN A 483 3.26 -23.07 -6.29
CA GLN A 483 2.15 -22.30 -5.69
C GLN A 483 1.43 -21.41 -6.70
N ALA A 484 2.17 -20.74 -7.60
CA ALA A 484 1.63 -19.88 -8.65
C ALA A 484 0.80 -20.69 -9.67
N ARG A 485 1.24 -21.91 -10.02
CA ARG A 485 0.49 -22.84 -10.89
C ARG A 485 -0.82 -23.33 -10.27
N ARG A 486 -0.96 -23.27 -8.94
CA ARG A 486 -2.18 -23.67 -8.21
C ARG A 486 -3.28 -22.60 -8.22
N HIS A 487 -3.16 -21.53 -8.99
CA HIS A 487 -4.27 -20.58 -9.18
C HIS A 487 -5.54 -21.30 -9.60
N TRP A 488 -6.62 -21.09 -8.85
CA TRP A 488 -7.86 -21.87 -8.95
C TRP A 488 -8.41 -21.94 -10.39
N TYR A 489 -8.27 -20.86 -11.17
CA TYR A 489 -8.78 -20.75 -12.53
C TYR A 489 -7.79 -21.21 -13.63
N LEU A 490 -6.53 -21.51 -13.31
CA LEU A 490 -5.52 -22.05 -14.27
C LEU A 490 -5.05 -23.45 -13.91
N SER A 491 -5.30 -23.93 -12.70
CA SER A 491 -4.90 -25.27 -12.30
C SER A 491 -5.72 -26.29 -13.09
N PRO A 492 -5.08 -27.19 -13.86
CA PRO A 492 -5.78 -28.27 -14.55
C PRO A 492 -6.61 -29.14 -13.58
N MET A 493 -6.21 -29.19 -12.30
CA MET A 493 -6.92 -29.95 -11.27
C MET A 493 -8.25 -29.31 -10.84
N ASN A 494 -8.41 -27.99 -10.97
CA ASN A 494 -9.57 -27.26 -10.46
C ASN A 494 -10.40 -26.56 -11.55
N SER A 495 -9.90 -26.50 -12.79
CA SER A 495 -10.63 -25.96 -13.94
C SER A 495 -11.61 -26.99 -14.49
N SER A 496 -12.87 -26.61 -14.70
CA SER A 496 -13.88 -27.48 -15.31
C SER A 496 -13.51 -27.90 -16.73
N VAL A 497 -12.76 -27.07 -17.46
CA VAL A 497 -12.30 -27.35 -18.83
C VAL A 497 -11.22 -28.43 -18.87
N PHE A 498 -10.38 -28.49 -17.84
CA PHE A 498 -9.20 -29.37 -17.80
C PHE A 498 -9.35 -30.53 -16.81
N ARG A 499 -10.54 -30.68 -16.21
CA ARG A 499 -10.83 -31.68 -15.17
C ARG A 499 -10.48 -33.10 -15.63
N ASP A 500 -10.80 -33.42 -16.88
CA ASP A 500 -10.65 -34.79 -17.41
C ASP A 500 -9.27 -35.06 -18.02
N VAL A 501 -8.49 -34.01 -18.27
CA VAL A 501 -7.10 -34.10 -18.77
C VAL A 501 -6.19 -34.82 -17.78
N ARG A 502 -6.54 -34.80 -16.49
CA ARG A 502 -5.78 -35.45 -15.42
C ARG A 502 -5.68 -36.98 -15.60
N ASN A 503 -6.66 -37.60 -16.25
CA ASN A 503 -6.73 -39.05 -16.44
C ASN A 503 -6.43 -39.46 -17.89
N GLY A 504 -5.72 -38.61 -18.65
CA GLY A 504 -5.45 -38.84 -20.08
C GLY A 504 -6.63 -38.51 -21.00
N GLY A 505 -7.70 -37.90 -20.48
CA GLY A 505 -8.83 -37.44 -21.28
C GLY A 505 -8.54 -36.12 -22.02
N ASN A 506 -9.44 -35.73 -22.92
CA ASN A 506 -9.34 -34.45 -23.62
C ASN A 506 -9.96 -33.32 -22.79
N PRO A 507 -9.53 -32.05 -22.98
CA PRO A 507 -10.19 -30.90 -22.38
C PRO A 507 -11.66 -30.84 -22.81
N VAL A 508 -12.58 -30.72 -21.86
CA VAL A 508 -14.02 -30.66 -22.16
C VAL A 508 -14.49 -29.22 -21.99
N SER A 509 -14.68 -28.52 -23.10
CA SER A 509 -15.33 -27.22 -23.10
C SER A 509 -16.81 -27.39 -22.70
N PRO A 510 -17.39 -26.43 -21.94
CA PRO A 510 -18.82 -26.46 -21.65
C PRO A 510 -19.63 -26.49 -22.96
N PRO A 511 -20.73 -27.27 -23.02
CA PRO A 511 -21.50 -27.41 -24.24
C PRO A 511 -22.06 -26.05 -24.68
N THR A 512 -21.80 -25.68 -25.94
CA THR A 512 -22.39 -24.48 -26.56
C THR A 512 -23.91 -24.59 -26.51
N PRO A 513 -24.64 -23.57 -26.00
CA PRO A 513 -26.11 -23.58 -25.96
C PRO A 513 -26.71 -23.85 -27.35
N GLU A 514 -27.82 -24.59 -27.42
CA GLU A 514 -28.43 -25.00 -28.69
C GLU A 514 -28.87 -23.80 -29.54
N SER A 515 -29.27 -22.69 -28.89
CA SER A 515 -29.55 -21.40 -29.55
C SER A 515 -28.33 -20.85 -30.28
N ILE A 516 -27.15 -20.91 -29.67
CA ILE A 516 -25.89 -20.46 -30.27
C ILE A 516 -25.47 -21.42 -31.39
N ARG A 517 -25.61 -22.74 -31.20
CA ARG A 517 -25.32 -23.73 -32.26
C ARG A 517 -26.20 -23.54 -33.49
N LYS A 518 -27.48 -23.19 -33.31
CA LYS A 518 -28.38 -22.85 -34.42
C LYS A 518 -27.85 -21.65 -35.21
N HIS A 519 -27.49 -20.55 -34.53
CA HIS A 519 -26.91 -19.39 -35.19
C HIS A 519 -25.56 -19.65 -35.84
N GLN A 520 -24.72 -20.51 -35.27
CA GLN A 520 -23.47 -20.95 -35.90
C GLN A 520 -23.70 -21.78 -37.16
N ARG A 521 -24.70 -22.67 -37.16
CA ARG A 521 -25.11 -23.43 -38.35
C ARG A 521 -25.67 -22.52 -39.44
N ASP A 522 -26.56 -21.60 -39.07
CA ASP A 522 -27.10 -20.60 -39.99
C ASP A 522 -25.98 -19.75 -40.60
N ALA A 523 -25.04 -19.29 -39.78
CA ALA A 523 -23.87 -18.54 -40.24
C ALA A 523 -23.00 -19.39 -41.19
N ALA A 524 -22.69 -20.64 -40.84
CA ALA A 524 -21.88 -21.52 -41.68
C ALA A 524 -22.55 -21.78 -43.04
N HIS A 525 -23.88 -22.01 -43.06
CA HIS A 525 -24.65 -22.18 -44.28
C HIS A 525 -24.56 -20.94 -45.17
N HIS A 526 -24.91 -19.76 -44.64
CA HIS A 526 -24.89 -18.53 -45.44
C HIS A 526 -23.48 -18.14 -45.90
N LYS A 527 -22.44 -18.43 -45.10
CA LYS A 527 -21.06 -18.25 -45.51
C LYS A 527 -20.68 -19.17 -46.67
N SER A 528 -21.02 -20.44 -46.58
CA SER A 528 -20.76 -21.41 -47.66
C SER A 528 -21.47 -21.03 -48.96
N GLN A 529 -22.73 -20.57 -48.88
CA GLN A 529 -23.45 -20.06 -50.05
C GLN A 529 -22.80 -18.80 -50.63
N ALA A 530 -22.43 -17.82 -49.79
CA ALA A 530 -21.74 -16.61 -50.24
C ALA A 530 -20.38 -16.90 -50.92
N ASP A 531 -19.61 -17.85 -50.38
CA ASP A 531 -18.35 -18.28 -50.98
C ASP A 531 -18.58 -19.04 -52.30
N GLY A 532 -19.66 -19.82 -52.40
CA GLY A 532 -20.12 -20.46 -53.64
C GLY A 532 -20.46 -19.44 -54.74
N TYR A 533 -21.31 -18.46 -54.43
CA TYR A 533 -21.63 -17.37 -55.36
C TYR A 533 -20.40 -16.54 -55.72
N ARG A 534 -19.48 -16.28 -54.77
CA ARG A 534 -18.22 -15.59 -55.07
C ARG A 534 -17.37 -16.35 -56.09
N SER A 535 -17.32 -17.68 -55.99
CA SER A 535 -16.64 -18.52 -56.97
C SER A 535 -17.34 -18.48 -58.33
N ALA A 536 -18.67 -18.54 -58.38
CA ALA A 536 -19.44 -18.44 -59.61
C ALA A 536 -19.28 -17.08 -60.30
N ILE A 537 -19.32 -15.97 -59.56
CA ILE A 537 -19.06 -14.61 -60.05
C ILE A 537 -17.65 -14.53 -60.65
N ARG A 538 -16.66 -15.13 -59.97
CA ARG A 538 -15.27 -15.14 -60.46
C ARG A 538 -15.15 -15.88 -61.79
N SER A 539 -15.81 -17.03 -61.93
CA SER A 539 -15.83 -17.78 -63.19
C SER A 539 -16.55 -17.00 -64.29
N ALA A 540 -17.75 -16.48 -64.03
CA ALA A 540 -18.53 -15.72 -65.01
C ALA A 540 -17.81 -14.44 -65.49
N ARG A 541 -17.12 -13.72 -64.60
CA ARG A 541 -16.29 -12.56 -64.97
C ARG A 541 -15.10 -12.97 -65.86
N LYS A 542 -14.49 -14.13 -65.58
CA LYS A 542 -13.39 -14.66 -66.40
C LYS A 542 -13.87 -15.06 -67.80
N ASP A 543 -15.08 -15.59 -67.90
CA ASP A 543 -15.68 -15.97 -69.19
C ASP A 543 -16.07 -14.72 -70.00
N MET A 544 -16.57 -13.65 -69.36
CA MET A 544 -16.80 -12.34 -69.99
C MET A 544 -15.55 -11.69 -70.54
N ASP A 545 -14.42 -11.77 -69.83
CA ASP A 545 -13.14 -11.23 -70.32
C ASP A 545 -12.61 -12.00 -71.56
N SER A 546 -13.19 -13.17 -71.89
CA SER A 546 -12.77 -14.02 -73.00
C SER A 546 -13.65 -13.99 -74.25
N ASN A 547 -14.88 -13.46 -74.18
CA ASN A 547 -15.81 -13.34 -75.32
C ASN A 547 -16.17 -11.85 -75.55
N ALA A 548 -15.69 -11.28 -76.65
CA ALA A 548 -15.72 -9.83 -76.88
C ALA A 548 -16.95 -9.31 -77.68
N ASP A 549 -18.00 -10.09 -77.87
CA ASP A 549 -19.20 -9.59 -78.56
C ASP A 549 -20.50 -10.16 -77.97
N GLY A 550 -21.26 -9.25 -77.36
CA GLY A 550 -22.68 -9.39 -77.00
C GLY A 550 -22.97 -10.12 -75.70
N ASP A 551 -23.15 -9.41 -74.57
CA ASP A 551 -23.62 -10.07 -73.34
C ASP A 551 -24.36 -9.18 -72.34
N GLU A 552 -25.42 -8.53 -72.82
CA GLU A 552 -26.40 -7.89 -71.93
C GLU A 552 -27.08 -8.92 -70.98
N GLU A 553 -27.10 -10.20 -71.37
CA GLU A 553 -27.66 -11.32 -70.59
C GLU A 553 -26.69 -11.82 -69.49
N LEU A 554 -25.41 -12.01 -69.80
CA LEU A 554 -24.40 -12.36 -68.78
C LEU A 554 -24.16 -11.25 -67.75
N SER A 555 -24.29 -9.98 -68.14
CA SER A 555 -24.28 -8.85 -67.21
C SER A 555 -25.43 -8.92 -66.20
N LYS A 556 -26.65 -9.21 -66.68
CA LYS A 556 -27.84 -9.42 -65.80
C LYS A 556 -27.67 -10.64 -64.89
N ILE A 557 -27.03 -11.71 -65.38
CA ILE A 557 -26.72 -12.90 -64.57
C ILE A 557 -25.70 -12.55 -63.47
N LEU A 558 -24.65 -11.79 -63.78
CA LEU A 558 -23.67 -11.33 -62.81
C LEU A 558 -24.29 -10.45 -61.73
N GLU A 559 -25.12 -9.47 -62.10
CA GLU A 559 -25.84 -8.64 -61.14
C GLU A 559 -26.70 -9.48 -60.19
N SER A 560 -27.43 -10.47 -60.73
CA SER A 560 -28.23 -11.41 -59.94
C SER A 560 -27.37 -12.26 -58.99
N LEU A 561 -26.21 -12.75 -59.45
CA LEU A 561 -25.29 -13.53 -58.61
C LEU A 561 -24.67 -12.66 -57.49
N GLU A 562 -24.33 -11.41 -57.79
CA GLU A 562 -23.81 -10.45 -56.82
C GLU A 562 -24.86 -10.09 -55.77
N GLN A 563 -26.10 -9.86 -56.19
CA GLN A 563 -27.20 -9.61 -55.28
C GLN A 563 -27.41 -10.79 -54.31
N ARG A 564 -27.46 -12.02 -54.84
CA ARG A 564 -27.60 -13.24 -54.00
C ARG A 564 -26.42 -13.42 -53.05
N ARG A 565 -25.19 -13.20 -53.52
CA ARG A 565 -23.99 -13.23 -52.67
C ARG A 565 -24.13 -12.25 -51.50
N ASP A 566 -24.58 -11.03 -51.77
CA ASP A 566 -24.67 -9.97 -50.77
C ASP A 566 -25.79 -10.23 -49.76
N GLU A 567 -26.91 -10.80 -50.20
CA GLU A 567 -27.97 -11.29 -49.32
C GLU A 567 -27.46 -12.36 -48.35
N HIS A 568 -26.71 -13.35 -48.85
CA HIS A 568 -26.09 -14.36 -48.00
C HIS A 568 -25.01 -13.78 -47.06
N LEU A 569 -24.24 -12.78 -47.49
CA LEU A 569 -23.29 -12.07 -46.61
C LEU A 569 -24.00 -11.31 -45.48
N ARG A 570 -25.10 -10.62 -45.78
CA ARG A 570 -25.92 -9.94 -44.76
C ARG A 570 -26.51 -10.93 -43.77
N ALA A 571 -27.04 -12.05 -44.26
CA ALA A 571 -27.58 -13.12 -43.42
C ALA A 571 -26.51 -13.77 -42.53
N TYR A 572 -25.31 -14.03 -43.08
CA TYR A 572 -24.15 -14.49 -42.32
C TYR A 572 -23.78 -13.51 -41.20
N ASN A 573 -23.66 -12.21 -41.53
CA ASN A 573 -23.30 -11.19 -40.54
C ASN A 573 -24.37 -11.05 -39.46
N SER A 574 -25.66 -11.17 -39.79
CA SER A 574 -26.76 -11.18 -38.84
C SER A 574 -26.73 -12.42 -37.91
N ALA A 575 -26.48 -13.60 -38.46
CA ALA A 575 -26.32 -14.82 -37.66
C ALA A 575 -25.09 -14.73 -36.75
N MET A 576 -23.96 -14.23 -37.26
CA MET A 576 -22.75 -14.00 -36.46
C MET A 576 -22.92 -12.90 -35.42
N PHE A 577 -23.75 -11.88 -35.68
CA PHE A 577 -24.13 -10.88 -34.68
C PHE A 577 -24.86 -11.53 -33.51
N LYS A 578 -25.82 -12.43 -33.79
CA LYS A 578 -26.54 -13.18 -32.75
C LYS A 578 -25.62 -14.11 -31.94
N VAL A 579 -24.52 -14.59 -32.53
CA VAL A 579 -23.48 -15.37 -31.82
C VAL A 579 -22.55 -14.47 -31.00
N ARG A 580 -22.13 -13.33 -31.55
CA ARG A 580 -21.07 -12.47 -30.99
C ARG A 580 -21.58 -11.38 -30.05
N GLY A 581 -22.87 -11.03 -30.14
CA GLY A 581 -23.49 -9.92 -29.40
C GLY A 581 -23.09 -8.51 -29.88
N HIS A 582 -22.38 -8.39 -31.01
CA HIS A 582 -21.95 -7.12 -31.58
C HIS A 582 -21.72 -7.23 -33.09
N ALA A 583 -21.83 -6.10 -33.80
CA ALA A 583 -21.57 -6.03 -35.24
C ALA A 583 -20.06 -5.92 -35.47
N VAL A 584 -19.54 -6.76 -36.35
CA VAL A 584 -18.13 -6.68 -36.74
C VAL A 584 -18.00 -5.68 -37.85
N ASP A 585 -17.34 -4.58 -37.53
CA ASP A 585 -16.94 -3.56 -38.49
C ASP A 585 -15.69 -4.07 -39.26
N PRO A 586 -15.78 -4.30 -40.58
CA PRO A 586 -14.70 -4.87 -41.38
C PRO A 586 -13.40 -4.08 -41.31
N GLU A 587 -13.48 -2.76 -41.11
CA GLU A 587 -12.30 -1.89 -40.98
C GLU A 587 -11.58 -2.09 -39.64
N LYS A 588 -12.23 -2.72 -38.65
CA LYS A 588 -11.68 -2.94 -37.30
C LYS A 588 -11.00 -4.30 -37.11
N LYS A 589 -10.81 -5.07 -38.19
CA LYS A 589 -10.20 -6.41 -38.15
C LYS A 589 -8.76 -6.43 -37.58
N TYR A 590 -8.08 -5.28 -37.58
CA TYR A 590 -6.73 -5.08 -37.03
C TYR A 590 -6.69 -4.24 -35.74
N MET A 591 -7.86 -3.90 -35.18
CA MET A 591 -7.96 -3.09 -33.98
C MET A 591 -7.97 -3.97 -32.72
N SER A 592 -7.43 -3.47 -31.61
CA SER A 592 -7.37 -4.23 -30.36
C SER A 592 -8.76 -4.39 -29.74
N PHE A 593 -8.90 -5.29 -28.77
CA PHE A 593 -10.17 -5.47 -28.04
C PHE A 593 -10.68 -4.16 -27.40
N GLU A 594 -9.78 -3.27 -26.96
CA GLU A 594 -10.16 -1.96 -26.40
C GLU A 594 -10.73 -1.00 -27.46
N ASP A 595 -10.17 -1.05 -28.67
CA ASP A 595 -10.54 -0.18 -29.78
C ASP A 595 -11.90 -0.54 -30.38
N ILE A 596 -12.23 -1.84 -30.40
CA ILE A 596 -13.49 -2.37 -30.95
C ILE A 596 -14.65 -2.11 -29.99
N PHE A 597 -14.44 -2.37 -28.70
CA PHE A 597 -15.52 -2.40 -27.72
C PHE A 597 -15.69 -1.11 -26.93
N LYS A 598 -14.89 -0.06 -27.20
CA LYS A 598 -14.85 1.25 -26.51
C LYS A 598 -15.52 1.15 -25.15
N GLN A 599 -14.75 0.78 -24.10
CA GLN A 599 -15.31 0.54 -22.77
C GLN A 599 -16.43 1.54 -22.46
N PRO A 600 -17.62 1.11 -21.99
CA PRO A 600 -18.66 2.03 -21.61
C PRO A 600 -18.04 3.03 -20.65
N ASP A 601 -18.18 4.32 -20.98
CA ASP A 601 -17.45 5.41 -20.35
C ASP A 601 -17.52 5.28 -18.82
N LYS A 602 -16.47 4.71 -18.23
CA LYS A 602 -16.43 4.33 -16.80
C LYS A 602 -16.63 5.55 -15.91
N ARG A 603 -16.37 6.75 -16.44
CA ARG A 603 -16.58 8.03 -15.76
C ARG A 603 -18.05 8.35 -15.53
N ARG A 604 -18.97 7.97 -16.43
CA ARG A 604 -20.41 8.24 -16.23
C ARG A 604 -21.09 7.27 -15.26
N SER A 605 -20.60 6.04 -15.12
CA SER A 605 -21.24 5.05 -14.23
C SER A 605 -20.88 5.18 -12.74
N ARG A 606 -19.70 5.70 -12.39
CA ARG A 606 -19.26 5.77 -10.98
C ARG A 606 -19.78 6.99 -10.21
N VAL A 607 -20.05 8.11 -10.87
CA VAL A 607 -20.52 9.34 -10.20
C VAL A 607 -22.05 9.48 -10.27
N ALA A 608 -22.68 9.10 -11.38
CA ALA A 608 -24.13 9.25 -11.54
C ALA A 608 -24.95 8.21 -10.74
N ALA A 609 -24.41 7.01 -10.49
CA ALA A 609 -25.12 5.95 -9.76
C ALA A 609 -25.15 6.15 -8.24
N LEU A 610 -24.23 6.96 -7.68
CA LEU A 610 -24.13 7.21 -6.24
C LEU A 610 -24.93 8.43 -5.76
N LEU A 611 -25.47 9.25 -6.68
CA LEU A 611 -26.14 10.52 -6.34
C LEU A 611 -27.64 10.57 -6.68
N ARG A 612 -28.20 9.55 -7.34
CA ARG A 612 -29.63 9.49 -7.69
C ARG A 612 -30.34 8.31 -7.04
N LYS A 613 -30.56 8.38 -5.72
CA LYS A 613 -31.73 7.77 -5.06
C LYS A 613 -32.09 8.56 -3.80
N ARG A 614 -32.73 9.71 -4.01
CA ARG A 614 -33.77 10.28 -3.15
C ARG A 614 -34.74 11.03 -4.08
N THR A 615 -35.76 10.32 -4.54
CA THR A 615 -37.09 10.91 -4.77
C THR A 615 -37.81 10.93 -3.44
#